data_AF-A0A5C8PII0-F1
#
_entry.id   AF-A0A5C8PII0-F1
#
_cell.length_a   1.000
_cell.length_b   1.000
_cell.length_c   1.000
_cell.angle_alpha   90.00
_cell.angle_beta   90.00
_cell.angle_gamma   90.00
#
_symmetry.space_group_name_H-M   'P 1'
#
loop_
_entity.id
_entity.type
_entity.pdbx_description
1 polymer ?
#
loop_
_entity_poly.entity_id
_entity_poly.type
_entity_poly.pdbx_seq_one_letter_code
_entity_poly.pdbx_strand_id
1 'polypeptide(L)'
;MSVMHRPSAPLLATSPAADRPAVGPQRLHHLAYVTCDTEATADFYTRVLGLPLVNAILDGEVPSTGEKLPYFHSFFRLGSGETIAFFECPGTPPPAAKPHPAYRTFEHLALEVPTRNDVEAWRTWLTANGLDVKSAEHGIIYSIYFFDPVNDIRLEITTTLEPDWNARTTAARAALEEWAATKRAVHATGGDVLLALRTLAARRSRSAQARDAQPTPAATS
;
A
#
# COMPACT_ATOMS: atom_id res chain seq x y z
N MET A 1 -13.55 13.18 -25.24
CA MET A 1 -12.26 12.83 -25.86
C MET A 1 -11.95 11.38 -25.52
N SER A 2 -11.91 10.50 -26.52
CA SER A 2 -11.74 9.05 -26.32
C SER A 2 -10.27 8.75 -26.01
N VAL A 3 -9.97 8.30 -24.80
CA VAL A 3 -8.64 7.81 -24.44
C VAL A 3 -8.47 6.45 -25.13
N MET A 4 -7.77 6.43 -26.26
CA MET A 4 -7.42 5.18 -26.94
C MET A 4 -6.61 4.30 -25.97
N HIS A 5 -7.21 3.19 -25.54
CA HIS A 5 -6.55 2.18 -24.74
C HIS A 5 -5.52 1.47 -25.63
N ARG A 6 -4.23 1.86 -25.53
CA ARG A 6 -3.16 1.12 -26.20
C ARG A 6 -3.13 -0.31 -25.64
N PRO A 7 -3.19 -1.35 -26.47
CA PRO A 7 -3.00 -2.71 -25.99
C PRO A 7 -1.60 -2.83 -25.40
N SER A 8 -1.52 -3.16 -24.11
CA SER A 8 -0.25 -3.44 -23.44
C SER A 8 0.37 -4.69 -24.07
N ALA A 9 1.57 -4.55 -24.64
CA ALA A 9 2.39 -5.69 -25.05
C ALA A 9 2.63 -6.62 -23.85
N PRO A 10 2.77 -7.95 -24.05
CA PRO A 10 3.00 -8.88 -22.95
C PRO A 10 4.37 -8.59 -22.31
N LEU A 11 4.34 -8.05 -21.11
CA LEU A 11 5.49 -7.75 -20.25
C LEU A 11 6.05 -9.03 -19.59
N LEU A 12 6.11 -10.12 -20.36
CA LEU A 12 6.62 -11.43 -19.93
C LEU A 12 7.54 -12.02 -21.01
N ALA A 13 8.37 -11.19 -21.64
CA ALA A 13 9.66 -11.70 -22.07
C ALA A 13 10.50 -11.84 -20.80
N THR A 14 10.96 -13.05 -20.50
CA THR A 14 11.99 -13.27 -19.47
C THR A 14 13.22 -12.43 -19.85
N SER A 15 13.37 -11.23 -19.29
CA SER A 15 14.60 -10.47 -19.43
C SER A 15 15.75 -11.31 -18.86
N PRO A 16 16.90 -11.38 -19.55
CA PRO A 16 18.03 -12.14 -19.05
C PRO A 16 18.49 -11.51 -17.74
N ALA A 17 18.50 -12.32 -16.67
CA ALA A 17 18.96 -11.91 -15.34
C ALA A 17 20.45 -11.49 -15.29
N ALA A 18 21.14 -11.46 -16.43
CA ALA A 18 22.59 -11.40 -16.55
C ALA A 18 23.21 -10.04 -16.17
N ASP A 19 22.46 -8.93 -16.30
CA ASP A 19 23.02 -7.57 -16.09
C ASP A 19 22.48 -6.85 -14.84
N ARG A 20 21.77 -7.54 -13.93
CA ARG A 20 21.30 -6.89 -12.70
C ARG A 20 22.46 -6.68 -11.72
N PRO A 21 22.43 -5.61 -10.90
CA PRO A 21 23.35 -5.46 -9.77
C PRO A 21 23.38 -6.72 -8.89
N ALA A 22 24.58 -7.12 -8.45
CA ALA A 22 24.77 -8.32 -7.64
C ALA A 22 23.96 -8.29 -6.33
N VAL A 23 23.80 -7.08 -5.77
CA VAL A 23 22.98 -6.83 -4.57
C VAL A 23 21.74 -6.05 -4.99
N GLY A 24 20.56 -6.63 -4.73
CA GLY A 24 19.28 -5.94 -4.91
C GLY A 24 18.91 -5.07 -3.69
N PRO A 25 17.85 -4.26 -3.78
CA PRO A 25 17.27 -3.58 -2.63
C PRO A 25 16.95 -4.58 -1.50
N GLN A 26 17.32 -4.27 -0.27
CA GLN A 26 17.22 -5.20 0.88
C GLN A 26 16.00 -4.94 1.75
N ARG A 27 15.64 -3.67 1.92
CA ARG A 27 14.51 -3.21 2.73
C ARG A 27 14.02 -1.87 2.22
N LEU A 28 12.84 -1.45 2.67
CA LEU A 28 12.47 -0.04 2.60
C LEU A 28 13.53 0.75 3.39
N HIS A 29 14.02 1.86 2.87
CA HIS A 29 14.91 2.73 3.64
C HIS A 29 14.10 3.87 4.24
N HIS A 30 13.36 4.56 3.39
CA HIS A 30 12.46 5.62 3.75
C HIS A 30 11.40 5.77 2.65
N LEU A 31 10.27 6.38 3.01
CA LEU A 31 9.22 6.77 2.09
C LEU A 31 8.97 8.26 2.26
N ALA A 32 9.03 9.03 1.18
CA ALA A 32 8.84 10.47 1.23
C ALA A 32 7.51 10.89 0.60
N TYR A 33 6.82 11.81 1.26
CA TYR A 33 5.61 12.48 0.81
C TYR A 33 5.82 13.99 0.73
N VAL A 34 4.82 14.68 0.18
CA VAL A 34 4.72 16.14 0.24
C VAL A 34 3.70 16.51 1.31
N THR A 35 3.99 17.55 2.08
CA THR A 35 3.05 18.18 3.00
C THR A 35 2.93 19.67 2.71
N CYS A 36 1.73 20.22 2.92
CA CYS A 36 1.51 21.66 2.92
C CYS A 36 1.70 22.31 4.28
N ASP A 37 1.93 21.51 5.33
CA ASP A 37 2.10 21.98 6.72
C ASP A 37 2.95 20.97 7.51
N THR A 38 4.25 21.23 7.59
CA THR A 38 5.23 20.44 8.34
C THR A 38 4.91 20.39 9.83
N GLU A 39 4.42 21.49 10.42
CA GLU A 39 4.17 21.55 11.86
C GLU A 39 3.00 20.64 12.23
N ALA A 40 1.88 20.74 11.52
CA ALA A 40 0.73 19.87 11.70
C ALA A 40 1.05 18.41 11.38
N THR A 41 1.86 18.16 10.35
CA THR A 41 2.34 16.81 10.01
C THR A 41 3.19 16.25 11.14
N ALA A 42 4.13 17.05 11.68
CA ALA A 42 4.97 16.62 12.79
C ALA A 42 4.15 16.32 14.05
N ASP A 43 3.15 17.13 14.39
CA ASP A 43 2.24 16.84 15.51
C ASP A 43 1.52 15.51 15.31
N PHE A 44 0.93 15.27 14.14
CA PHE A 44 0.22 14.01 13.88
C PHE A 44 1.13 12.79 13.99
N TYR A 45 2.28 12.80 13.29
CA TYR A 45 3.18 11.65 13.26
C TYR A 45 3.89 11.40 14.61
N THR A 46 4.12 12.44 15.42
CA THR A 46 4.74 12.29 16.74
C THR A 46 3.72 11.99 17.84
N ARG A 47 2.65 12.77 17.95
CA ARG A 47 1.67 12.67 19.06
C ARG A 47 0.67 11.54 18.85
N VAL A 48 0.17 11.37 17.63
CA VAL A 48 -0.88 10.38 17.34
C VAL A 48 -0.26 9.03 16.98
N LEU A 49 0.75 9.00 16.11
CA LEU A 49 1.42 7.75 15.72
C LEU A 49 2.61 7.37 16.60
N GLY A 50 3.05 8.25 17.51
CA GLY A 50 4.15 7.94 18.44
C GLY A 50 5.52 7.84 17.77
N LEU A 51 5.66 8.30 16.52
CA LEU A 51 6.92 8.16 15.77
C LEU A 51 7.85 9.33 16.09
N PRO A 52 9.08 9.08 16.57
CA PRO A 52 10.01 10.16 16.84
C PRO A 52 10.45 10.85 15.54
N LEU A 53 10.44 12.19 15.55
CA LEU A 53 11.14 13.00 14.55
C LEU A 53 12.65 12.86 14.80
N VAL A 54 13.35 12.17 13.90
CA VAL A 54 14.75 11.77 14.11
C VAL A 54 15.75 12.55 13.28
N ASN A 55 15.30 13.23 12.23
CA ASN A 55 16.15 14.05 11.39
C ASN A 55 15.33 15.12 10.67
N ALA A 56 15.98 16.20 10.29
CA ALA A 56 15.43 17.22 9.40
C ALA A 56 16.53 17.83 8.53
N ILE A 57 16.19 18.17 7.29
CA ILE A 57 17.07 18.89 6.37
C ILE A 57 16.35 20.18 5.99
N LEU A 58 17.07 21.30 6.07
CA LEU A 58 16.67 22.59 5.53
C LEU A 58 17.74 23.00 4.51
N ASP A 59 17.36 23.08 3.24
CA ASP A 59 18.26 23.48 2.16
C ASP A 59 17.56 24.47 1.22
N GLY A 60 18.35 25.25 0.49
CA GLY A 60 17.90 26.21 -0.52
C GLY A 60 17.86 25.66 -1.95
N GLU A 61 18.47 24.49 -2.18
CA GLU A 61 18.59 23.87 -3.50
C GLU A 61 18.33 22.36 -3.41
N VAL A 62 17.53 21.81 -4.34
CA VAL A 62 17.22 20.38 -4.41
C VAL A 62 18.39 19.63 -5.04
N PRO A 63 19.13 18.77 -4.31
CA PRO A 63 20.40 18.22 -4.81
C PRO A 63 20.27 17.33 -6.05
N SER A 64 19.13 16.66 -6.22
CA SER A 64 18.89 15.74 -7.35
C SER A 64 18.55 16.46 -8.66
N THR A 65 18.05 17.70 -8.59
CA THR A 65 17.60 18.47 -9.76
C THR A 65 18.40 19.76 -9.97
N GLY A 66 19.08 20.26 -8.95
CA GLY A 66 19.73 21.58 -8.95
C GLY A 66 18.75 22.75 -8.87
N GLU A 67 17.47 22.48 -8.58
CA GLU A 67 16.44 23.52 -8.51
C GLU A 67 16.62 24.36 -7.24
N LYS A 68 16.70 25.69 -7.38
CA LYS A 68 16.83 26.65 -6.28
C LYS A 68 15.51 26.87 -5.55
N LEU A 69 14.96 25.78 -5.04
CA LEU A 69 13.71 25.73 -4.30
C LEU A 69 14.03 25.40 -2.84
N PRO A 70 13.84 26.34 -1.90
CA PRO A 70 14.05 26.03 -0.49
C PRO A 70 13.01 25.02 -0.01
N TYR A 71 13.44 24.09 0.84
CA TYR A 71 12.56 23.05 1.36
C TYR A 71 12.93 22.63 2.78
N PHE A 72 11.93 22.12 3.51
CA PHE A 72 12.11 21.41 4.76
C PHE A 72 11.79 19.92 4.55
N HIS A 73 12.68 19.04 4.98
CA HIS A 73 12.54 17.59 4.84
C HIS A 73 12.64 16.91 6.20
N SER A 74 11.51 16.48 6.75
CA SER A 74 11.41 15.84 8.08
C SER A 74 11.39 14.31 7.98
N PHE A 75 11.91 13.61 8.99
CA PHE A 75 11.97 12.14 9.02
C PHE A 75 11.45 11.57 10.36
N PHE A 76 10.43 10.71 10.30
CA PHE A 76 9.80 10.03 11.43
C PHE A 76 10.12 8.53 11.42
N ARG A 77 10.70 8.00 12.49
CA ARG A 77 11.27 6.64 12.49
C ARG A 77 10.30 5.57 13.01
N LEU A 78 10.16 4.47 12.27
CA LEU A 78 9.47 3.25 12.68
C LEU A 78 10.35 2.40 13.62
N GLY A 79 9.74 1.46 14.34
CA GLY A 79 10.44 0.57 15.28
C GLY A 79 11.60 -0.23 14.65
N SER A 80 11.49 -0.58 13.37
CA SER A 80 12.51 -1.32 12.60
C SER A 80 13.61 -0.44 11.99
N GLY A 81 13.49 0.89 12.09
CA GLY A 81 14.51 1.87 11.70
C GLY A 81 14.26 2.61 10.40
N GLU A 82 13.33 2.15 9.55
CA GLU A 82 12.85 2.88 8.37
C GLU A 82 12.18 4.19 8.76
N THR A 83 12.15 5.15 7.83
CA THR A 83 11.53 6.46 8.08
C THR A 83 10.40 6.80 7.11
N ILE A 84 9.36 7.43 7.64
CA ILE A 84 8.37 8.17 6.85
C ILE A 84 8.86 9.62 6.83
N ALA A 85 8.94 10.22 5.65
CA ALA A 85 9.51 11.53 5.47
C ALA A 85 8.57 12.47 4.72
N PHE A 86 8.70 13.76 4.96
CA PHE A 86 7.85 14.78 4.36
C PHE A 86 8.67 15.96 3.88
N PHE A 87 8.42 16.36 2.64
CA PHE A 87 8.90 17.60 2.06
C PHE A 87 7.82 18.67 2.13
N GLU A 88 8.21 19.86 2.58
CA GLU A 88 7.46 21.09 2.36
C GLU A 88 8.34 22.09 1.63
N CYS A 89 7.80 22.75 0.62
CA CYS A 89 8.42 23.91 -0.03
C CYS A 89 7.46 25.11 -0.03
N PRO A 90 7.95 26.35 -0.21
CA PRO A 90 7.09 27.53 -0.18
C PRO A 90 5.93 27.45 -1.18
N GLY A 91 4.72 27.71 -0.69
CA GLY A 91 3.52 27.72 -1.52
C GLY A 91 2.99 26.33 -1.88
N THR A 92 3.46 25.26 -1.22
CA THR A 92 2.90 23.91 -1.39
C THR A 92 1.39 23.93 -1.10
N PRO A 93 0.53 23.61 -2.08
CA PRO A 93 -0.90 23.57 -1.85
C PRO A 93 -1.30 22.30 -1.09
N PRO A 94 -2.50 22.27 -0.49
CA PRO A 94 -3.08 21.03 0.01
C PRO A 94 -3.14 19.93 -1.08
N PRO A 95 -3.15 18.65 -0.69
CA PRO A 95 -3.24 17.53 -1.63
C PRO A 95 -4.39 17.70 -2.64
N ALA A 96 -4.07 17.53 -3.92
CA ALA A 96 -5.08 17.59 -4.97
C ALA A 96 -6.04 16.38 -4.88
N ALA A 97 -7.31 16.61 -5.26
CA ALA A 97 -8.28 15.54 -5.37
C ALA A 97 -7.80 14.47 -6.35
N LYS A 98 -7.88 13.20 -5.93
CA LYS A 98 -7.46 12.07 -6.77
C LYS A 98 -8.37 11.92 -7.99
N PRO A 99 -7.83 11.64 -9.19
CA PRO A 99 -8.61 11.61 -10.43
C PRO A 99 -9.58 10.42 -10.54
N HIS A 100 -9.43 9.41 -9.68
CA HIS A 100 -10.29 8.24 -9.62
C HIS A 100 -10.42 7.73 -8.17
N PRO A 101 -11.60 7.27 -7.73
CA PRO A 101 -11.80 6.80 -6.35
C PRO A 101 -10.86 5.67 -5.91
N ALA A 102 -10.41 4.85 -6.86
CA ALA A 102 -9.44 3.78 -6.64
C ALA A 102 -8.15 4.26 -5.97
N TYR A 103 -7.65 5.45 -6.31
CA TYR A 103 -6.42 5.96 -5.70
C TYR A 103 -6.60 6.23 -4.21
N ARG A 104 -7.71 6.86 -3.83
CA ARG A 104 -8.04 7.08 -2.41
C ARG A 104 -8.44 5.77 -1.68
N THR A 105 -8.93 4.78 -2.41
CA THR A 105 -9.42 3.51 -1.85
C THR A 105 -8.34 2.44 -1.71
N PHE A 106 -7.32 2.44 -2.56
CA PHE A 106 -6.34 1.35 -2.63
C PHE A 106 -4.90 1.80 -2.39
N GLU A 107 -4.53 3.07 -2.61
CA GLU A 107 -3.20 3.55 -2.19
C GLU A 107 -3.19 3.73 -0.68
N HIS A 108 -2.25 3.08 0.02
CA HIS A 108 -2.08 3.23 1.47
C HIS A 108 -0.66 2.83 1.90
N LEU A 109 -0.26 3.29 3.09
CA LEU A 109 0.93 2.81 3.80
C LEU A 109 0.48 1.90 4.95
N ALA A 110 0.85 0.62 4.88
CA ALA A 110 0.57 -0.35 5.93
C ALA A 110 1.74 -0.44 6.94
N LEU A 111 1.40 -0.35 8.22
CA LEU A 111 2.31 -0.39 9.35
C LEU A 111 1.96 -1.60 10.22
N GLU A 112 2.90 -2.53 10.35
CA GLU A 112 2.64 -3.79 11.03
C GLU A 112 2.74 -3.64 12.56
N VAL A 113 1.82 -4.31 13.25
CA VAL A 113 1.83 -4.54 14.69
C VAL A 113 1.73 -6.04 14.98
N PRO A 114 2.26 -6.52 16.12
CA PRO A 114 2.50 -7.95 16.31
C PRO A 114 1.26 -8.82 16.32
N THR A 115 0.13 -8.31 16.84
CA THR A 115 -1.07 -9.12 17.03
C THR A 115 -2.36 -8.40 16.64
N ARG A 116 -3.43 -9.18 16.49
CA ARG A 116 -4.79 -8.66 16.30
C ARG A 116 -5.24 -7.76 17.45
N ASN A 117 -4.85 -8.09 18.68
CA ASN A 117 -5.18 -7.28 19.84
C ASN A 117 -4.48 -5.91 19.78
N ASP A 118 -3.25 -5.85 19.25
CA ASP A 118 -2.56 -4.58 19.02
C ASP A 118 -3.29 -3.74 17.97
N VAL A 119 -3.78 -4.35 16.88
CA VAL A 119 -4.62 -3.66 15.88
C VAL A 119 -5.87 -3.05 16.52
N GLU A 120 -6.57 -3.78 17.40
CA GLU A 120 -7.75 -3.26 18.12
C GLU A 120 -7.41 -2.16 19.14
N ALA A 121 -6.24 -2.25 19.79
CA ALA A 121 -5.75 -1.20 20.66
C ALA A 121 -5.51 0.10 19.86
N TRP A 122 -4.88 -0.02 18.67
CA TRP A 122 -4.73 1.11 17.75
C TRP A 122 -6.05 1.68 17.28
N ARG A 123 -7.03 0.83 16.95
CA ARG A 123 -8.38 1.28 16.57
C ARG A 123 -8.99 2.16 17.66
N THR A 124 -8.92 1.71 18.90
CA THR A 124 -9.44 2.43 20.06
C THR A 124 -8.73 3.78 20.23
N TRP A 125 -7.40 3.78 20.19
CA TRP A 125 -6.57 4.99 20.30
C TRP A 125 -6.86 6.02 19.20
N LEU A 126 -6.89 5.58 17.94
CA LEU A 126 -7.11 6.46 16.78
C LEU A 126 -8.53 7.05 16.79
N THR A 127 -9.54 6.26 17.18
CA THR A 127 -10.91 6.73 17.35
C THR A 127 -11.00 7.78 18.47
N ALA A 128 -10.31 7.55 19.60
CA ALA A 128 -10.25 8.51 20.70
C ALA A 128 -9.54 9.83 20.32
N ASN A 129 -8.66 9.80 19.33
CA ASN A 129 -8.03 10.97 18.73
C ASN A 129 -8.86 11.60 17.59
N GLY A 130 -10.13 11.19 17.42
CA GLY A 130 -11.07 11.81 16.50
C GLY A 130 -10.99 11.34 15.04
N LEU A 131 -10.28 10.24 14.75
CA LEU A 131 -10.16 9.71 13.39
C LEU A 131 -11.29 8.75 13.04
N ASP A 132 -11.73 8.76 11.78
CA ASP A 132 -12.63 7.73 11.25
C ASP A 132 -11.85 6.47 10.87
N VAL A 133 -12.12 5.36 11.57
CA VAL A 133 -11.36 4.10 11.45
C VAL A 133 -12.25 2.98 10.92
N LYS A 134 -11.83 2.32 9.83
CA LYS A 134 -12.51 1.18 9.23
C LYS A 134 -11.70 -0.10 9.36
N SER A 135 -12.29 -1.18 9.86
CA SER A 135 -11.65 -2.51 9.92
C SER A 135 -11.92 -3.32 8.66
N ALA A 136 -10.96 -4.14 8.25
CA ALA A 136 -11.13 -5.15 7.20
C ALA A 136 -10.30 -6.41 7.52
N GLU A 137 -10.85 -7.57 7.17
CA GLU A 137 -10.15 -8.85 7.27
C GLU A 137 -10.00 -9.45 5.88
N HIS A 138 -8.76 -9.60 5.42
CA HIS A 138 -8.44 -10.03 4.06
C HIS A 138 -7.99 -11.50 4.00
N GLY A 139 -8.27 -12.27 5.05
CA GLY A 139 -7.80 -13.65 5.23
C GLY A 139 -6.34 -13.74 5.63
N ILE A 140 -5.43 -13.18 4.82
CA ILE A 140 -3.97 -13.19 5.09
C ILE A 140 -3.52 -12.20 6.17
N ILE A 141 -4.30 -11.13 6.38
CA ILE A 141 -4.00 -10.04 7.31
C ILE A 141 -5.30 -9.54 7.96
N TYR A 142 -5.17 -8.95 9.13
CA TYR A 142 -6.21 -8.17 9.77
C TYR A 142 -5.78 -6.72 9.91
N SER A 143 -6.61 -5.80 9.40
CA SER A 143 -6.21 -4.41 9.18
C SER A 143 -7.28 -3.42 9.65
N ILE A 144 -6.82 -2.23 10.06
CA ILE A 144 -7.64 -1.03 10.16
C ILE A 144 -7.10 0.05 9.24
N TYR A 145 -7.98 0.91 8.73
CA TYR A 145 -7.67 2.00 7.81
C TYR A 145 -8.19 3.34 8.34
N PHE A 146 -7.41 4.38 8.15
CA PHE A 146 -7.71 5.76 8.52
C PHE A 146 -6.92 6.72 7.61
N PHE A 147 -7.18 8.01 7.71
CA PHE A 147 -6.45 9.02 6.93
C PHE A 147 -5.63 9.92 7.86
N ASP A 148 -4.41 10.23 7.42
CA ASP A 148 -3.72 11.43 7.88
C ASP A 148 -4.60 12.66 7.57
N PRO A 149 -4.99 13.45 8.58
CA PRO A 149 -5.89 14.59 8.40
C PRO A 149 -5.25 15.78 7.67
N VAL A 150 -3.91 15.85 7.63
CA VAL A 150 -3.16 16.94 6.99
C VAL A 150 -2.95 16.63 5.50
N ASN A 151 -2.51 15.40 5.20
CA ASN A 151 -2.01 15.05 3.86
C ASN A 151 -2.94 14.14 3.04
N ASP A 152 -4.12 13.77 3.56
CA ASP A 152 -5.06 12.79 2.96
C ASP A 152 -4.37 11.48 2.53
N ILE A 153 -3.33 11.09 3.28
CA ILE A 153 -2.63 9.82 3.09
C ILE A 153 -3.41 8.75 3.83
N ARG A 154 -3.84 7.71 3.10
CA ARG A 154 -4.45 6.55 3.74
C ARG A 154 -3.39 5.71 4.44
N LEU A 155 -3.59 5.48 5.72
CA LEU A 155 -2.73 4.66 6.55
C LEU A 155 -3.47 3.38 6.93
N GLU A 156 -2.68 2.33 7.16
CA GLU A 156 -3.15 1.04 7.65
C GLU A 156 -2.32 0.62 8.87
N ILE A 157 -2.98 0.19 9.94
CA ILE A 157 -2.35 -0.64 10.98
C ILE A 157 -2.79 -2.08 10.73
N THR A 158 -1.84 -3.01 10.65
CA THR A 158 -2.10 -4.38 10.21
C THR A 158 -1.33 -5.43 11.00
N THR A 159 -1.79 -6.66 10.95
CA THR A 159 -1.08 -7.82 11.50
C THR A 159 -1.21 -9.00 10.56
N THR A 160 -0.13 -9.78 10.42
CA THR A 160 -0.11 -11.00 9.61
C THR A 160 -0.92 -12.11 10.28
N LEU A 161 -1.89 -12.69 9.56
CA LEU A 161 -2.65 -13.88 10.00
C LEU A 161 -2.07 -15.18 9.42
N GLU A 162 -1.52 -15.11 8.21
CA GLU A 162 -0.92 -16.25 7.51
C GLU A 162 0.58 -16.01 7.29
N PRO A 163 1.48 -16.58 8.10
CA PRO A 163 2.91 -16.23 8.10
C PRO A 163 3.63 -16.40 6.75
N ASP A 164 3.14 -17.28 5.88
CA ASP A 164 3.72 -17.58 4.57
C ASP A 164 3.14 -16.71 3.44
N TRP A 165 2.26 -15.74 3.73
CA TRP A 165 1.55 -14.96 2.71
C TRP A 165 2.46 -14.31 1.66
N ASN A 166 3.65 -13.86 2.08
CA ASN A 166 4.64 -13.19 1.24
C ASN A 166 5.57 -14.17 0.48
N ALA A 167 5.41 -15.49 0.66
CA ALA A 167 6.21 -16.52 0.01
C ALA A 167 5.46 -17.24 -1.13
N ARG A 168 4.21 -16.85 -1.43
CA ARG A 168 3.29 -17.56 -2.35
C ARG A 168 3.48 -17.21 -3.84
N THR A 169 4.73 -17.17 -4.29
CA THR A 169 5.12 -16.66 -5.63
C THR A 169 4.39 -17.35 -6.78
N THR A 170 4.30 -18.69 -6.77
CA THR A 170 3.64 -19.45 -7.85
C THR A 170 2.15 -19.13 -7.95
N ALA A 171 1.44 -19.10 -6.82
CA ALA A 171 0.03 -18.78 -6.76
C ALA A 171 -0.24 -17.33 -7.20
N ALA A 172 0.62 -16.38 -6.80
CA ALA A 172 0.53 -14.98 -7.22
C ALA A 172 0.70 -14.82 -8.74
N ARG A 173 1.67 -15.52 -9.34
CA ARG A 173 1.86 -15.50 -10.81
C ARG A 173 0.67 -16.09 -11.56
N ALA A 174 0.13 -17.20 -11.08
CA ALA A 174 -1.06 -17.81 -11.68
C ALA A 174 -2.28 -16.86 -11.61
N ALA A 175 -2.48 -16.18 -10.47
CA ALA A 175 -3.57 -15.21 -10.32
C ALA A 175 -3.42 -13.99 -11.24
N LEU A 176 -2.19 -13.48 -11.40
CA LEU A 176 -1.89 -12.40 -12.33
C LEU A 176 -2.19 -12.79 -13.78
N GLU A 177 -1.77 -13.99 -14.19
CA GLU A 177 -2.02 -14.47 -15.55
C GLU A 177 -3.52 -14.66 -15.80
N GLU A 178 -4.25 -15.22 -14.84
CA GLU A 178 -5.70 -15.40 -14.93
C GLU A 178 -6.44 -14.05 -15.06
N TRP A 179 -6.04 -13.05 -14.27
CA TRP A 179 -6.57 -11.69 -14.36
C TRP A 179 -6.29 -11.07 -15.75
N ALA A 180 -5.05 -11.16 -16.22
CA ALA A 180 -4.64 -10.59 -17.50
C ALA A 180 -5.32 -11.30 -18.69
N ALA A 181 -5.37 -12.63 -18.68
CA ALA A 181 -6.02 -13.45 -19.69
C ALA A 181 -7.52 -13.16 -19.78
N THR A 182 -8.20 -12.99 -18.64
CA THR A 182 -9.62 -12.63 -18.60
C THR A 182 -9.87 -11.30 -19.29
N LYS A 183 -9.07 -10.26 -18.99
CA LYS A 183 -9.19 -8.97 -19.68
C LYS A 183 -8.92 -9.07 -21.18
N ARG A 184 -7.87 -9.80 -21.59
CA ARG A 184 -7.53 -10.00 -23.01
C ARG A 184 -8.66 -10.69 -23.77
N ALA A 185 -9.24 -11.75 -23.21
CA ALA A 185 -10.34 -12.48 -23.82
C ALA A 185 -11.58 -11.59 -24.02
N VAL A 186 -11.92 -10.78 -23.01
CA VAL A 186 -13.07 -9.87 -23.08
C VAL A 186 -12.83 -8.72 -24.05
N HIS A 187 -11.61 -8.15 -24.09
CA HIS A 187 -11.27 -7.13 -25.07
C HIS A 187 -11.34 -7.66 -26.51
N ALA A 188 -10.91 -8.91 -26.75
CA ALA A 188 -10.95 -9.53 -28.08
C ALA A 188 -12.38 -9.72 -28.61
N THR A 189 -13.36 -9.86 -27.72
CA THR A 189 -14.78 -10.05 -28.07
C THR A 189 -15.63 -8.79 -27.89
N GLY A 190 -15.04 -7.69 -27.42
CA GLY A 190 -15.77 -6.44 -27.13
C GLY A 190 -16.73 -6.53 -25.94
N GLY A 191 -16.50 -7.45 -24.99
CA GLY A 191 -17.38 -7.67 -23.84
C GLY A 191 -17.15 -6.73 -22.65
N ASP A 192 -17.94 -6.93 -21.59
CA ASP A 192 -17.83 -6.17 -20.33
C ASP A 192 -16.75 -6.75 -19.40
N VAL A 193 -15.65 -6.00 -19.26
CA VAL A 193 -14.50 -6.36 -18.43
C VAL A 193 -14.86 -6.39 -16.95
N LEU A 194 -15.70 -5.47 -16.48
CA LEU A 194 -16.10 -5.40 -15.08
C LEU A 194 -16.90 -6.64 -14.69
N LEU A 195 -17.87 -7.02 -15.52
CA LEU A 195 -18.66 -8.24 -15.30
C LEU A 195 -17.76 -9.48 -15.28
N ALA A 196 -16.87 -9.63 -16.27
CA ALA A 196 -16.00 -10.78 -16.36
C ALA A 196 -15.08 -10.92 -15.13
N LEU A 197 -14.48 -9.81 -14.67
CA LEU A 197 -13.61 -9.82 -13.50
C LEU A 197 -14.37 -10.06 -12.19
N ARG A 198 -15.61 -9.58 -12.07
CA ARG A 198 -16.49 -9.91 -10.94
C ARG A 198 -16.82 -11.40 -10.90
N THR A 199 -17.12 -12.00 -12.05
CA THR A 199 -17.37 -13.44 -12.15
C THR A 199 -16.12 -14.25 -11.80
N LEU A 200 -14.95 -13.82 -12.27
CA LEU A 200 -13.67 -14.43 -11.91
C LEU A 200 -13.45 -14.40 -10.39
N ALA A 201 -13.61 -13.24 -9.75
CA ALA A 201 -13.45 -13.08 -8.32
C ALA A 201 -14.42 -13.99 -7.54
N ALA A 202 -15.70 -13.99 -7.91
CA ALA A 202 -16.72 -14.82 -7.25
C ALA A 202 -16.42 -16.32 -7.37
N ARG A 203 -15.86 -16.78 -8.49
CA ARG A 203 -15.40 -18.16 -8.65
C ARG A 203 -14.29 -18.49 -7.67
N ARG A 204 -13.27 -17.62 -7.56
CA ARG A 204 -12.14 -17.83 -6.64
C ARG A 204 -12.58 -17.87 -5.18
N SER A 205 -13.50 -16.99 -4.76
CA SER A 205 -14.02 -16.97 -3.40
C SER A 205 -14.74 -18.28 -3.02
N ARG A 206 -15.59 -18.81 -3.91
CA ARG A 206 -16.26 -20.10 -3.67
C ARG A 206 -15.27 -21.26 -3.57
N SER A 207 -14.25 -21.28 -4.44
CA SER A 207 -13.21 -22.31 -4.39
C SER A 207 -12.36 -22.25 -3.12
N ALA A 208 -12.14 -21.06 -2.55
CA ALA A 208 -11.47 -20.92 -1.26
C ALA A 208 -12.33 -21.48 -0.12
N GLN A 209 -13.59 -21.03 -0.02
CA GLN A 209 -14.54 -21.51 1.00
C GLN A 209 -14.74 -23.03 0.98
N ALA A 210 -14.77 -23.65 -0.21
CA ALA A 210 -14.89 -25.09 -0.34
C ALA A 210 -13.67 -25.88 0.17
N ARG A 211 -12.47 -25.30 0.08
CA ARG A 211 -11.24 -25.90 0.66
C ARG A 211 -11.25 -25.80 2.18
N ASP A 212 -11.66 -24.66 2.72
CA ASP A 212 -11.68 -24.43 4.17
C ASP A 212 -12.78 -25.26 4.88
N ALA A 213 -13.80 -25.70 4.14
CA ALA A 213 -14.88 -26.55 4.65
C ALA A 213 -14.57 -28.07 4.64
N GLN A 214 -13.43 -28.51 4.08
CA GLN A 214 -13.04 -29.93 4.12
C GLN A 214 -12.39 -30.27 5.48
N PRO A 215 -12.87 -31.31 6.20
CA PRO A 215 -12.29 -31.69 7.48
C PRO A 215 -10.83 -32.12 7.30
N THR A 216 -9.95 -31.59 8.13
CA THR A 216 -8.53 -31.99 8.17
C THR A 216 -8.47 -33.49 8.45
N PRO A 217 -7.79 -34.31 7.63
CA PRO A 217 -7.69 -35.73 7.89
C PRO A 217 -7.04 -35.97 9.25
N ALA A 218 -7.71 -36.74 10.11
CA ALA A 218 -7.20 -37.10 11.43
C ALA A 218 -5.82 -37.73 11.28
N ALA A 219 -4.83 -37.22 12.01
CA ALA A 219 -3.52 -37.81 12.08
C ALA A 219 -3.67 -39.24 12.62
N THR A 220 -3.37 -40.23 11.79
CA THR A 220 -3.28 -41.63 12.20
C THR A 220 -2.10 -41.76 13.17
N SER A 221 -2.41 -42.07 14.43
CA SER A 221 -1.50 -42.43 15.52
C SER A 221 -0.71 -43.70 15.25
#